data_AF-A0A543NZY8-F1
#
_entry.id   AF-A0A543NZY8-F1
#
_cell.length_a   1.000
_cell.length_b   1.000
_cell.length_c   1.000
_cell.angle_alpha   90.00
_cell.angle_beta   90.00
_cell.angle_gamma   90.00
#
_symmetry.space_group_name_H-M   'P 1'
#
loop_
_entity.id
_entity.type
_entity.pdbx_description
1 polymer ?
#
loop_
_entity_poly.entity_id
_entity_poly.type
_entity_poly.pdbx_seq_one_letter_code
_entity_poly.pdbx_strand_id
1 'polypeptide(L)'
;MRRVFGMASPPRSFLLLYNRRSGALAVQEFSGPDSRARALRERFREERARTDKDLEVVVVTAETLDEVKNTHGRYFMTTEDLTQRAIKSGFIRGQGSLA
;
A
#
# COMPACT_ATOMS: atom_id res chain seq x y z
N MET A 1 28.00 -29.73 -6.94
CA MET A 1 27.90 -28.31 -6.50
C MET A 1 26.59 -28.11 -5.76
N ARG A 2 26.63 -27.89 -4.44
CA ARG A 2 25.43 -27.61 -3.62
C ARG A 2 25.09 -26.12 -3.74
N ARG A 3 23.90 -25.77 -4.25
CA ARG A 3 23.38 -24.40 -4.15
C ARG A 3 23.09 -24.12 -2.68
N VAL A 4 23.73 -23.11 -2.13
CA VAL A 4 23.34 -22.49 -0.87
C VAL A 4 22.05 -21.73 -1.16
N PHE A 5 20.91 -22.26 -0.74
CA PHE A 5 19.71 -21.44 -0.60
C PHE A 5 19.99 -20.50 0.57
N GLY A 6 20.33 -19.24 0.29
CA GLY A 6 20.16 -18.20 1.29
C GLY A 6 18.73 -18.32 1.79
N MET A 7 18.55 -18.42 3.11
CA MET A 7 17.25 -18.64 3.73
C MET A 7 16.31 -17.51 3.29
N ALA A 8 15.48 -17.76 2.28
CA ALA A 8 14.50 -16.81 1.82
C ALA A 8 13.64 -16.45 3.04
N SER A 9 13.56 -15.16 3.36
CA SER A 9 12.69 -14.72 4.44
C SER A 9 11.28 -15.26 4.17
N PRO A 10 10.59 -15.77 5.19
CA PRO A 10 9.26 -16.33 4.97
C PRO A 10 8.36 -15.27 4.30
N PRO A 11 7.55 -15.68 3.31
CA PRO A 11 6.75 -14.75 2.52
C PRO A 11 5.86 -13.92 3.42
N ARG A 12 5.78 -12.61 3.17
CA ARG A 12 4.91 -11.71 3.93
C ARG A 12 3.75 -11.25 3.06
N SER A 13 2.63 -10.98 3.71
CA SER A 13 1.47 -10.40 3.05
C SER A 13 0.95 -9.25 3.89
N PHE A 14 0.49 -8.20 3.22
CA PHE A 14 0.01 -6.96 3.82
C PHE A 14 -1.43 -6.76 3.44
N LEU A 15 -2.31 -6.58 4.42
CA LEU A 15 -3.68 -6.13 4.23
C LEU A 15 -3.71 -4.61 4.35
N LEU A 16 -4.18 -3.93 3.30
CA LEU A 16 -4.38 -2.49 3.26
C LEU A 16 -5.87 -2.19 3.30
N LEU A 17 -6.28 -1.36 4.26
CA LEU A 17 -7.62 -0.78 4.35
C LEU A 17 -7.50 0.70 4.02
N TYR A 18 -7.88 1.06 2.80
CA TYR A 18 -7.67 2.40 2.26
C TYR A 18 -9.00 3.08 1.96
N ASN A 19 -9.28 4.19 2.65
CA ASN A 19 -10.44 5.02 2.35
C ASN A 19 -10.09 6.02 1.24
N ARG A 20 -10.65 5.82 0.04
CA ARG A 20 -10.34 6.62 -1.14
C ARG A 20 -10.68 8.10 -1.01
N ARG A 21 -11.66 8.43 -0.17
CA ARG A 21 -12.15 9.80 0.00
C ARG A 21 -11.28 10.60 0.95
N SER A 22 -10.96 10.00 2.10
CA SER A 22 -10.17 10.67 3.15
C SER A 22 -8.66 10.44 3.00
N GLY A 23 -8.25 9.43 2.23
CA GLY A 23 -6.87 8.98 2.18
C GLY A 23 -6.43 8.18 3.41
N ALA A 24 -7.33 7.90 4.36
CA ALA A 24 -6.99 7.13 5.56
C ALA A 24 -6.54 5.72 5.16
N LEU A 25 -5.39 5.29 5.71
CA LEU A 25 -4.79 3.99 5.44
C LEU A 25 -4.50 3.27 6.75
N ALA A 26 -4.99 2.04 6.89
CA ALA A 26 -4.49 1.08 7.87
C ALA A 26 -3.78 -0.08 7.17
N VAL A 27 -2.67 -0.54 7.74
CA VAL A 27 -1.86 -1.64 7.21
C VAL A 27 -1.67 -2.72 8.28
N GLN A 28 -1.92 -3.97 7.92
CA GLN A 28 -1.68 -5.12 8.78
C GLN A 28 -0.73 -6.12 8.08
N GLU A 29 0.38 -6.46 8.73
CA GLU A 29 1.36 -7.42 8.24
C GLU A 29 1.06 -8.84 8.72
N PHE A 30 1.21 -9.81 7.81
CA PHE A 30 1.14 -11.24 8.06
C PHE A 30 2.45 -11.87 7.62
N SER A 31 3.05 -12.68 8.49
CA SER A 31 4.33 -13.36 8.24
C SER A 31 4.19 -14.87 8.41
N GLY A 32 5.14 -15.60 7.84
CA GLY A 32 5.20 -17.06 7.91
C GLY A 32 4.57 -17.75 6.68
N PRO A 33 4.61 -19.09 6.63
CA PRO A 33 4.20 -19.87 5.48
C PRO A 33 2.75 -19.61 5.01
N ASP A 34 1.86 -19.31 5.96
CA ASP A 34 0.43 -19.09 5.70
C ASP A 34 0.05 -17.60 5.62
N SER A 35 1.02 -16.69 5.50
CA SER A 35 0.78 -15.24 5.51
C SER A 35 -0.30 -14.82 4.53
N ARG A 36 -0.23 -15.32 3.28
CA ARG A 36 -1.21 -15.03 2.23
C ARG A 36 -2.60 -15.55 2.56
N ALA A 37 -2.71 -16.78 3.05
CA ALA A 37 -3.99 -17.38 3.40
C ALA A 37 -4.66 -16.62 4.56
N ARG A 38 -3.88 -16.21 5.57
CA ARG A 38 -4.35 -15.36 6.67
C ARG A 38 -4.81 -13.99 6.17
N ALA A 39 -4.00 -13.30 5.37
CA ALA A 39 -4.35 -12.00 4.83
C ALA A 39 -5.63 -12.03 3.98
N LEU A 40 -5.83 -13.09 3.17
CA LEU A 40 -7.05 -13.26 2.38
C LEU A 40 -8.29 -13.54 3.24
N ARG A 41 -8.16 -14.33 4.32
CA ARG A 41 -9.28 -14.53 5.27
C ARG A 41 -9.70 -13.22 5.91
N GLU A 42 -8.74 -12.42 6.35
CA GLU A 42 -8.99 -11.12 6.96
C GLU A 42 -9.60 -10.16 5.93
N ARG A 43 -9.09 -10.12 4.70
CA ARG A 43 -9.71 -9.38 3.59
C ARG A 43 -11.19 -9.72 3.44
N PHE A 44 -11.54 -11.01 3.35
CA PHE A 44 -12.94 -11.41 3.19
C PHE A 44 -13.81 -11.02 4.40
N ARG A 45 -13.24 -11.03 5.61
CA ARG A 45 -13.93 -10.53 6.81
C ARG A 45 -14.22 -9.03 6.69
N GLU A 46 -13.20 -8.24 6.35
CA GLU A 46 -13.33 -6.79 6.20
C GLU A 46 -14.28 -6.42 5.06
N GLU A 47 -14.22 -7.12 3.92
CA GLU A 47 -15.14 -6.92 2.80
C GLU A 47 -16.60 -7.20 3.17
N ARG A 48 -16.86 -8.22 4.01
CA ARG A 48 -18.21 -8.52 4.52
C ARG A 48 -18.70 -7.50 5.54
N ALA A 49 -17.81 -6.98 6.37
CA ALA A 49 -18.13 -5.96 7.37
C ALA A 49 -18.22 -4.55 6.78
N ARG A 50 -17.75 -4.35 5.54
CA ARG A 50 -17.66 -3.05 4.87
C ARG A 50 -19.03 -2.41 4.69
N THR A 51 -19.22 -1.29 5.37
CA THR A 51 -20.38 -0.39 5.21
C THR A 51 -20.08 0.80 4.30
N ASP A 52 -18.82 1.21 4.22
CA ASP A 52 -18.38 2.33 3.37
C ASP A 52 -17.99 1.84 1.95
N LYS A 53 -18.57 2.47 0.93
CA LYS A 53 -18.24 2.21 -0.48
C LYS A 53 -16.87 2.71 -0.90
N ASP A 54 -16.32 3.67 -0.17
CA ASP A 54 -15.03 4.29 -0.46
C ASP A 54 -13.87 3.54 0.19
N LEU A 55 -14.14 2.51 1.00
CA LEU A 55 -13.12 1.64 1.60
C LEU A 55 -12.68 0.55 0.61
N GLU A 56 -11.42 0.63 0.17
CA GLU A 56 -10.72 -0.43 -0.55
C GLU A 56 -10.03 -1.39 0.43
N VAL A 57 -10.21 -2.69 0.21
CA VAL A 57 -9.61 -3.76 1.01
C VAL A 57 -8.69 -4.58 0.10
N VAL A 58 -7.38 -4.48 0.29
CA VAL A 58 -6.38 -4.99 -0.66
C VAL A 58 -5.35 -5.85 0.04
N VAL A 59 -4.96 -6.97 -0.58
CA VAL A 59 -3.87 -7.82 -0.10
C VAL A 59 -2.71 -7.76 -1.09
N VAL A 60 -1.52 -7.45 -0.58
CA VAL A 60 -0.27 -7.44 -1.35
C VAL A 60 0.73 -8.40 -0.70
N THR A 61 1.36 -9.26 -1.50
CA THR A 61 2.47 -10.12 -1.05
C THR A 61 3.78 -9.48 -1.46
N ALA A 62 4.72 -9.32 -0.53
CA ALA A 62 6.03 -8.70 -0.74
C ALA A 62 7.01 -9.15 0.36
N GLU A 63 8.31 -8.93 0.18
CA GLU A 63 9.30 -9.25 1.21
C GLU A 63 9.32 -8.22 2.35
N THR A 64 9.02 -6.96 2.02
CA THR A 64 9.04 -5.83 2.97
C THR A 64 7.91 -4.84 2.70
N LEU A 65 7.56 -4.04 3.70
CA LEU A 65 6.58 -2.97 3.52
C LEU A 65 7.09 -1.88 2.55
N ASP A 66 8.39 -1.63 2.48
CA ASP A 66 8.94 -0.62 1.57
C ASP A 66 8.82 -1.04 0.10
N GLU A 67 8.92 -2.34 -0.18
CA GLU A 67 8.59 -2.89 -1.50
C GLU A 67 7.13 -2.64 -1.87
N VAL A 68 6.21 -2.80 -0.91
CA VAL A 68 4.78 -2.47 -1.10
C VAL A 68 4.60 -0.97 -1.38
N LYS A 69 5.27 -0.09 -0.62
CA LYS A 69 5.22 1.37 -0.87
C LYS A 69 5.75 1.75 -2.25
N ASN A 70 6.77 1.05 -2.74
CA ASN A 70 7.35 1.32 -4.06
C ASN A 70 6.46 0.84 -5.21
N THR A 71 5.89 -0.36 -5.11
CA THR A 71 5.09 -0.99 -6.18
C THR A 71 3.61 -0.59 -6.15
N HIS A 72 3.09 -0.26 -4.96
CA HIS A 72 1.68 0.09 -4.71
C HIS A 72 1.57 1.46 -4.05
N GLY A 73 2.42 2.41 -4.46
CA GLY A 73 2.57 3.72 -3.82
C GLY A 73 1.31 4.56 -3.74
N ARG A 74 0.29 4.31 -4.58
CA ARG A 74 -1.00 5.00 -4.56
C ARG A 74 -1.63 5.04 -3.16
N TYR A 75 -1.50 3.97 -2.37
CA TYR A 75 -2.10 3.91 -1.04
C TYR A 75 -1.38 4.77 -0.01
N PHE A 76 -0.10 5.07 -0.23
CA PHE A 76 0.80 5.69 0.74
C PHE A 76 1.07 7.16 0.45
N MET A 77 0.55 7.69 -0.66
CA MET A 77 0.71 9.10 -1.01
C MET A 77 -0.49 9.88 -0.51
N THR A 78 -0.24 10.86 0.34
CA THR A 78 -1.24 11.87 0.66
C THR A 78 -1.45 12.81 -0.52
N THR A 79 -2.56 13.55 -0.54
CA THR A 79 -2.75 14.66 -1.50
C THR A 79 -1.61 15.67 -1.42
N GLU A 80 -1.05 15.87 -0.23
CA GLU A 80 0.10 16.74 0.00
C GLU A 80 1.38 16.19 -0.63
N ASP A 81 1.64 14.89 -0.52
CA ASP A 81 2.78 14.23 -1.18
C ASP A 81 2.71 14.33 -2.71
N LEU A 82 1.50 14.19 -3.27
CA LEU A 82 1.26 14.33 -4.70
C LEU A 82 1.47 15.78 -5.16
N THR A 83 0.95 16.76 -4.41
CA THR A 83 1.15 18.18 -4.69
C THR A 83 2.63 18.56 -4.62
N GLN A 84 3.34 18.13 -3.58
CA GLN A 84 4.78 18.38 -3.42
C GLN A 84 5.60 17.76 -4.56
N ARG A 85 5.26 16.55 -4.99
CA ARG A 85 5.88 15.92 -6.17
C ARG A 85 5.57 16.65 -7.47
N ALA A 86 4.35 17.14 -7.65
CA ALA A 86 3.96 17.90 -8.84
C ALA A 86 4.68 19.27 -8.90
N ILE A 87 4.89 19.93 -7.76
CA ILE A 87 5.68 21.17 -7.66
C ILE A 87 7.16 20.86 -7.92
N LYS A 88 7.73 19.86 -7.25
CA LYS A 88 9.16 19.50 -7.37
C LYS A 88 9.54 19.00 -8.78
N SER A 89 8.62 18.33 -9.46
CA SER A 89 8.81 17.92 -10.86
C SER A 89 8.61 19.05 -11.87
N GLY A 90 8.18 20.24 -11.43
CA GLY A 90 7.91 21.38 -12.30
C GLY A 90 6.62 21.25 -13.12
N PHE A 91 5.76 20.27 -12.80
CA PHE A 91 4.48 20.03 -13.47
C PHE A 91 3.44 21.11 -13.12
N ILE A 92 3.50 21.66 -11.91
CA ILE A 92 2.73 22.84 -11.50
C ILE A 92 3.71 24.01 -11.34
N ARG A 93 3.83 24.83 -12.39
CA ARG A 93 4.39 26.19 -12.24
C ARG A 93 3.26 27.10 -11.82
N GLY A 94 3.41 27.77 -10.67
CA GLY A 94 2.49 28.83 -10.28
C GLY A 94 2.32 29.80 -11.46
N GLN A 95 1.08 30.06 -11.85
CA GLN A 95 0.78 31.25 -12.62
C GLN A 95 1.14 32.42 -11.72
N GLY A 96 2.36 32.95 -11.88
CA GLY A 96 2.71 34.26 -11.36
C GLY A 96 1.76 35.25 -12.03
N SER A 97 0.80 35.76 -11.26
CA SER A 97 -0.01 36.89 -11.70
C SER A 97 0.92 38.06 -11.96
N LEU A 98 0.77 38.62 -13.15
CA LEU A 98 1.18 39.96 -13.51
C LEU A 98 0.53 40.98 -12.56
N ALA A 99 1.25 42.11 -12.42
CA ALA A 99 0.92 43.35 -11.72
C ALA A 99 1.20 43.40 -10.21
#